data_AF-A0A1A2PB33-F1
#
_entry.id   AF-A0A1A2PB33-F1
#
_cell.length_a   1.000
_cell.length_b   1.000
_cell.length_c   1.000
_cell.angle_alpha   90.00
_cell.angle_beta   90.00
_cell.angle_gamma   90.00
#
_symmetry.space_group_name_H-M   'P 1'
#
loop_
_entity.id
_entity.type
_entity.pdbx_description
1 polymer ?
#
loop_
_entity_poly.entity_id
_entity_poly.type
_entity_poly.pdbx_seq_one_letter_code
_entity_poly.pdbx_strand_id
1 'polypeptide(L)'
;MAGSRGGAAESGPRSLGHLLKQAEKATQVRRTGTEQVVTELEAHREATGDSELRSALTWLCNALTRLTKSSSAAHSREVLLAAAAVRAAATPR
;
A
#
# COMPACT_ATOMS: atom_id res chain seq x y z
N MET A 1 -23.13 12.95 24.50
CA MET A 1 -22.46 13.23 23.21
C MET A 1 -21.60 12.03 22.86
N ALA A 2 -22.00 11.25 21.85
CA ALA A 2 -21.27 10.06 21.41
C ALA A 2 -20.10 10.48 20.52
N GLY A 3 -18.89 10.12 20.92
CA GLY A 3 -17.67 10.36 20.18
C GLY A 3 -16.75 9.17 20.33
N SER A 4 -17.21 8.00 19.89
CA SER A 4 -16.40 6.78 19.78
C SER A 4 -15.28 7.03 18.78
N ARG A 5 -14.14 7.52 19.27
CA ARG A 5 -12.87 7.43 18.57
C ARG A 5 -12.43 5.97 18.64
N GLY A 6 -12.88 5.19 17.67
CA GLY A 6 -12.36 3.87 17.36
C GLY A 6 -10.90 3.99 16.90
N GLY A 7 -10.00 4.25 17.85
CA GLY A 7 -8.57 4.06 17.70
C GLY A 7 -8.28 2.58 17.94
N ALA A 8 -8.74 1.72 17.04
CA ALA A 8 -8.27 0.35 16.99
C ALA A 8 -6.88 0.40 16.34
N ALA A 9 -5.87 0.65 17.17
CA ALA A 9 -4.57 0.05 16.96
C ALA A 9 -4.76 -1.46 17.17
N GLU A 10 -5.32 -2.15 16.18
CA GLU A 10 -5.27 -3.60 16.16
C GLU A 10 -3.84 -3.96 15.82
N SER A 11 -3.11 -4.49 16.80
CA SER A 11 -1.79 -5.13 16.65
C SER A 11 -1.90 -6.47 15.90
N GLY A 12 -2.63 -6.49 14.80
CA GLY A 12 -2.59 -7.50 13.75
C GLY A 12 -1.89 -6.94 12.51
N PRO A 13 -1.48 -7.76 11.54
CA PRO A 13 -0.93 -7.27 10.28
C PRO A 13 -1.90 -6.24 9.69
N ARG A 14 -1.40 -5.04 9.36
CA ARG A 14 -2.24 -3.96 8.83
C ARG A 14 -3.03 -4.50 7.64
N SER A 15 -4.34 -4.29 7.64
CA SER A 15 -5.17 -4.71 6.51
C SER A 15 -4.66 -4.09 5.21
N LEU A 16 -4.77 -4.80 4.09
CA LEU A 16 -4.30 -4.35 2.78
C LEU A 16 -4.80 -2.92 2.45
N GLY A 17 -6.07 -2.62 2.73
CA GLY A 17 -6.63 -1.28 2.54
C GLY A 17 -5.95 -0.17 3.37
N HIS A 18 -5.41 -0.49 4.54
CA HIS A 18 -4.65 0.47 5.35
C HIS A 18 -3.26 0.71 4.77
N LEU A 19 -2.59 -0.35 4.28
CA LEU A 19 -1.30 -0.24 3.60
C LEU A 19 -1.39 0.61 2.33
N LEU A 20 -2.46 0.45 1.55
CA LEU A 20 -2.69 1.26 0.35
C LEU A 20 -2.85 2.75 0.68
N LYS A 21 -3.63 3.08 1.72
CA LYS A 21 -3.74 4.47 2.19
C LYS A 21 -2.40 5.05 2.63
N GLN A 22 -1.51 4.23 3.20
CA GLN A 22 -0.18 4.68 3.59
C GLN A 22 0.76 4.85 2.39
N ALA A 23 0.67 3.96 1.39
CA ALA A 23 1.38 4.11 0.12
C ALA A 23 0.96 5.40 -0.60
N GLU A 24 -0.33 5.71 -0.64
CA GLU A 24 -0.85 6.97 -1.20
C GLU A 24 -0.31 8.18 -0.44
N LYS A 25 -0.28 8.15 0.89
CA LYS A 25 0.32 9.22 1.70
C LYS A 25 1.82 9.38 1.45
N ALA A 26 2.55 8.29 1.19
CA ALA A 26 3.98 8.34 0.88
C ALA A 26 4.28 9.11 -0.42
N THR A 27 3.32 9.17 -1.35
CA THR A 27 3.43 10.00 -2.58
C THR A 27 3.31 11.50 -2.33
N GLN A 28 2.65 11.90 -1.23
CA GLN A 28 2.35 13.28 -0.91
C GLN A 28 3.36 13.88 0.08
N VAL A 29 3.77 13.09 1.07
CA VAL A 29 4.75 13.49 2.09
C VAL A 29 5.72 12.32 2.23
N ARG A 30 7.02 12.56 2.02
CA ARG A 30 8.05 11.55 2.31
C ARG A 30 8.03 11.27 3.82
N ARG A 31 7.22 10.30 4.23
CA ARG A 31 7.10 9.85 5.61
C ARG A 31 8.18 8.82 5.90
N THR A 32 8.89 9.01 7.01
CA THR A 32 9.56 7.95 7.76
C THR A 32 8.54 6.82 7.98
N GLY A 33 8.84 5.62 7.46
CA GLY A 33 7.94 4.46 7.50
C GLY A 33 7.48 3.93 6.13
N THR A 34 7.87 4.55 5.01
CA THR A 34 7.57 4.00 3.67
C THR A 34 8.20 2.62 3.45
N GLU A 35 9.41 2.39 3.96
CA GLU A 35 10.10 1.09 3.88
C GLU A 35 9.32 -0.02 4.62
N GLN A 36 8.78 0.29 5.81
CA GLN A 36 7.96 -0.66 6.57
C GLN A 36 6.65 -1.01 5.83
N VAL A 37 6.05 -0.05 5.12
CA VAL A 37 4.88 -0.31 4.26
C VAL A 37 5.23 -1.25 3.11
N VAL A 38 6.41 -1.10 2.50
CA VAL A 38 6.89 -2.02 1.46
C VAL A 38 7.05 -3.43 2.02
N THR A 39 7.71 -3.60 3.17
CA THR A 39 7.89 -4.91 3.81
C THR A 39 6.55 -5.59 4.11
N GLU A 40 5.56 -4.85 4.62
CA GLU A 40 4.24 -5.43 4.90
C GLU A 40 3.46 -5.77 3.62
N LEU A 41 3.56 -4.97 2.57
CA LEU A 41 2.97 -5.28 1.26
C LEU A 41 3.60 -6.54 0.63
N GLU A 42 4.90 -6.76 0.82
CA GLU A 42 5.58 -7.98 0.40
C GLU A 42 5.08 -9.20 1.17
N ALA A 43 4.89 -9.10 2.48
CA ALA A 43 4.28 -10.18 3.25
C ALA A 43 2.85 -10.52 2.76
N HIS A 44 2.03 -9.51 2.43
CA HIS A 44 0.72 -9.72 1.82
C HIS A 44 0.80 -10.39 0.44
N ARG A 45 1.82 -10.06 -0.36
CA ARG A 45 2.08 -10.66 -1.67
C ARG A 45 2.42 -12.15 -1.55
N GLU A 46 3.17 -12.52 -0.52
CA GLU A 46 3.55 -13.90 -0.26
C GLU A 46 2.40 -14.71 0.34
N ALA A 47 1.55 -14.07 1.16
CA ALA A 47 0.38 -14.70 1.77
C ALA A 47 -0.81 -14.88 0.82
N THR A 48 -0.97 -14.02 -0.20
CA THR A 48 -2.07 -14.15 -1.16
C THR A 48 -1.84 -15.34 -2.09
N GLY A 49 -2.89 -16.13 -2.35
CA GLY A 49 -2.90 -17.19 -3.36
C GLY A 49 -3.24 -16.70 -4.77
N ASP A 50 -3.77 -15.49 -4.89
CA ASP A 50 -4.25 -14.90 -6.14
C ASP A 50 -3.09 -14.32 -6.96
N SER A 51 -2.94 -14.79 -8.21
CA SER A 51 -1.86 -14.39 -9.12
C SER A 51 -2.00 -12.94 -9.64
N GLU A 52 -3.22 -12.45 -9.81
CA GLU A 52 -3.50 -11.08 -10.25
C GLU A 52 -3.17 -10.09 -9.12
N LEU A 53 -3.65 -10.38 -7.91
CA LEU A 53 -3.34 -9.60 -6.71
C LEU A 53 -1.84 -9.62 -6.40
N ARG A 54 -1.18 -10.77 -6.53
CA ARG A 54 0.27 -10.90 -6.36
C ARG A 54 1.03 -10.01 -7.36
N SER A 55 0.60 -9.97 -8.61
CA SER A 55 1.21 -9.14 -9.65
C SER A 55 1.02 -7.66 -9.39
N ALA A 56 -0.19 -7.25 -8.99
CA ALA A 56 -0.49 -5.86 -8.62
C ALA A 56 0.33 -5.41 -7.39
N LEU A 57 0.47 -6.26 -6.38
CA LEU A 57 1.31 -5.99 -5.20
C LEU A 57 2.78 -5.85 -5.57
N THR A 58 3.29 -6.71 -6.46
CA THR A 58 4.65 -6.62 -6.98
C THR A 58 4.89 -5.27 -7.67
N TRP A 59 3.94 -4.83 -8.49
CA TRP A 59 4.03 -3.53 -9.14
C TRP A 59 4.05 -2.38 -8.11
N LEU A 60 3.19 -2.42 -7.10
CA LEU A 60 3.15 -1.41 -6.04
C LEU A 60 4.46 -1.32 -5.25
N CYS A 61 5.04 -2.44 -4.85
CA CYS A 61 6.34 -2.47 -4.14
C CYS A 61 7.47 -1.87 -5.00
N ASN A 62 7.49 -2.19 -6.30
CA ASN A 62 8.47 -1.66 -7.24
C ASN A 62 8.31 -0.13 -7.42
N ALA A 63 7.08 0.36 -7.54
CA ALA A 63 6.78 1.78 -7.66
C ALA A 63 7.18 2.56 -6.39
N LEU A 64 6.89 2.01 -5.20
CA LEU A 64 7.29 2.62 -3.93
C LEU A 64 8.82 2.66 -3.78
N THR A 65 9.52 1.59 -4.16
CA THR A 65 10.99 1.56 -4.17
C THR A 65 11.58 2.59 -5.14
N ARG A 66 10.94 2.83 -6.29
CA ARG A 66 11.35 3.90 -7.21
C ARG A 66 11.12 5.29 -6.61
N LEU A 67 9.97 5.50 -5.97
CA LEU A 67 9.63 6.76 -5.32
C LEU A 67 10.57 7.10 -4.16
N THR A 68 10.97 6.12 -3.34
CA THR A 68 11.92 6.35 -2.24
C THR A 68 13.29 6.74 -2.78
N LYS A 69 13.77 6.08 -3.84
CA LYS A 69 15.03 6.41 -4.52
C LYS A 69 14.99 7.76 -5.23
N SER A 70 13.89 8.09 -5.91
CA SER A 70 13.72 9.33 -6.67
C SER A 70 12.28 9.81 -6.56
N SER A 71 12.07 10.95 -5.91
CA SER A 71 10.72 11.51 -5.79
C SER A 71 10.47 12.42 -6.97
N SER A 72 9.48 12.03 -7.77
CA SER A 72 9.00 12.75 -8.95
C SER A 72 7.49 12.53 -9.06
N ALA A 73 6.79 13.50 -9.64
CA ALA A 73 5.36 13.39 -9.92
C ALA A 73 5.01 12.15 -10.76
N ALA A 74 5.92 11.71 -11.64
CA ALA A 74 5.76 10.49 -12.42
C ALA A 74 5.74 9.24 -11.52
N HIS A 75 6.68 9.12 -10.58
CA HIS A 75 6.72 7.99 -9.63
C HIS A 75 5.55 8.04 -8.64
N SER A 76 5.15 9.23 -8.18
CA SER A 76 3.95 9.39 -7.36
C SER A 76 2.71 8.88 -8.10
N ARG A 77 2.55 9.22 -9.39
CA ARG A 77 1.46 8.71 -10.22
C ARG A 77 1.53 7.19 -10.42
N GLU A 78 2.72 6.64 -10.64
CA GLU A 78 2.94 5.19 -10.75
C GLU A 78 2.44 4.45 -9.49
N VAL A 79 2.77 4.96 -8.29
CA VAL A 79 2.29 4.40 -7.02
C VAL A 79 0.77 4.44 -6.90
N LEU A 80 0.13 5.56 -7.28
CA LEU A 80 -1.33 5.68 -7.24
C LEU A 80 -2.04 4.69 -8.19
N LEU A 81 -1.49 4.49 -9.40
CA LEU A 81 -2.00 3.53 -10.36
C LEU A 81 -1.85 2.09 -9.85
N ALA A 82 -0.68 1.75 -9.31
CA ALA A 82 -0.44 0.44 -8.73
C ALA A 82 -1.37 0.17 -7.53
N ALA A 83 -1.60 1.17 -6.67
CA ALA A 83 -2.53 1.05 -5.56
C ALA A 83 -3.98 0.82 -6.03
N ALA A 84 -4.40 1.48 -7.12
CA ALA A 84 -5.70 1.25 -7.72
C ALA A 84 -5.84 -0.16 -8.30
N ALA A 85 -4.80 -0.68 -8.95
CA ALA A 85 -4.79 -2.06 -9.46
C ALA A 85 -4.91 -3.10 -8.33
N VAL A 86 -4.20 -2.89 -7.22
CA VAL A 86 -4.32 -3.76 -6.04
C VAL A 86 -5.75 -3.74 -5.47
N ARG A 87 -6.40 -2.57 -5.40
CA ARG A 87 -7.81 -2.48 -4.98
C ARG A 87 -8.75 -3.23 -5.90
N ALA A 88 -8.54 -3.11 -7.21
CA ALA A 88 -9.35 -3.80 -8.20
C ALA A 88 -9.20 -5.33 -8.08
N ALA A 89 -7.97 -5.83 -7.95
CA ALA A 89 -7.68 -7.24 -7.79
C ALA A 89 -8.13 -7.81 -6.43
N ALA A 90 -8.15 -6.99 -5.37
CA ALA A 90 -8.60 -7.39 -4.04
C ALA A 90 -10.13 -7.34 -3.87
N THR A 91 -10.87 -6.77 -4.82
CA THR A 91 -12.34 -6.74 -4.79
C THR A 91 -12.86 -7.97 -5.52
N PRO A 92 -13.52 -8.93 -4.85
CA PRO A 92 -14.12 -10.07 -5.54
C PRO A 92 -15.19 -9.54 -6.50
N ARG A 93 -15.08 -9.95 -7.78
CA ARG A 93 -16.05 -9.62 -8.83
C ARG A 93 -17.28 -10.50 -8.76
#